data_AF-A0A967ZMD3-F1
#
_entry.id   AF-A0A967ZMD3-F1
#
_cell.length_a   1.000
_cell.length_b   1.000
_cell.length_c   1.000
_cell.angle_alpha   90.00
_cell.angle_beta   90.00
_cell.angle_gamma   90.00
#
_symmetry.space_group_name_H-M   'P 1'
#
loop_
_entity.id
_entity.type
_entity.pdbx_description
1 polymer ?
#
loop_
_entity_poly.entity_id
_entity_poly.type
_entity_poly.pdbx_seq_one_letter_code
_entity_poly.pdbx_strand_id
1 'polypeptide(L)' 'AILASNTSTLSVTEIASVLDDPGRAAGLHFFNPAPRMKLLEIIPGHDTTEETVEALYDVAGRIGKTAVRVNESPGGIVS' A
#
# COMPACT_ATOMS: atom_id res chain seq x y z
N ALA A 1 8.87 11.99 3.13
CA ALA A 1 8.78 11.11 1.93
C ALA A 1 7.98 9.87 2.30
N ILE A 2 7.25 9.26 1.37
CA ILE A 2 6.45 8.03 1.62
C ILE A 2 7.23 6.81 1.14
N LEU A 3 7.13 5.69 1.86
CA LEU A 3 7.62 4.38 1.44
C LEU A 3 6.44 3.46 1.11
N ALA A 4 6.51 2.79 -0.03
CA ALA A 4 5.47 1.89 -0.48
C ALA A 4 6.06 0.53 -0.86
N SER A 5 5.44 -0.56 -0.39
CA SER A 5 5.84 -1.94 -0.72
C SER A 5 4.84 -2.61 -1.66
N ASN A 6 5.31 -3.21 -2.75
CA ASN A 6 4.49 -4.01 -3.67
C ASN A 6 4.35 -5.48 -3.20
N THR A 7 4.33 -5.72 -1.89
CA THR A 7 4.14 -7.07 -1.33
C THR A 7 2.72 -7.57 -1.60
N SER A 8 2.56 -8.90 -1.72
CA SER A 8 1.26 -9.58 -1.78
C SER A 8 1.00 -10.43 -0.52
N THR A 9 2.04 -10.83 0.22
CA THR A 9 1.94 -11.82 1.31
C THR A 9 2.67 -11.42 2.60
N LEU A 10 3.64 -10.52 2.53
CA LEU A 10 4.32 -10.01 3.72
C LEU A 10 3.50 -8.93 4.41
N SER A 11 3.57 -8.89 5.74
CA SER A 11 2.91 -7.85 6.53
C SER A 11 3.54 -6.48 6.28
N VAL A 12 2.71 -5.50 5.94
CA VAL A 12 3.11 -4.09 5.85
C VAL A 12 3.47 -3.56 7.22
N THR A 13 2.76 -3.97 8.27
CA THR A 13 3.07 -3.60 9.65
C THR A 13 4.46 -4.09 10.06
N GLU A 14 4.81 -5.35 9.79
CA GLU A 14 6.14 -5.89 10.08
C GLU A 14 7.22 -5.17 9.27
N ILE A 15 6.98 -4.91 7.98
CA ILE A 15 7.91 -4.15 7.13
C ILE A 15 8.13 -2.73 7.67
N ALA A 16 7.08 -2.06 8.12
CA ALA A 16 7.15 -0.69 8.63
C ALA A 16 7.81 -0.59 10.01
N SER A 17 7.76 -1.66 10.82
CA SER A 17 8.22 -1.67 12.23
C SER A 17 9.69 -1.32 12.44
N VAL A 18 10.52 -1.43 11.41
CA VAL A 18 11.96 -1.12 11.47
C VAL A 18 12.28 0.35 11.14
N LEU A 19 11.26 1.15 10.80
CA LEU A 19 11.42 2.56 10.46
C LEU A 19 11.31 3.43 11.71
N ASP A 20 12.10 4.51 11.77
CA ASP A 20 11.97 5.54 12.82
C ASP A 20 10.63 6.28 12.76
N ASP A 21 10.03 6.35 11.57
CA ASP A 21 8.70 6.93 11.31
C ASP A 21 7.88 5.93 10.47
N PRO A 22 7.16 4.99 11.12
CA PRO A 22 6.37 3.97 10.43
C PRO A 22 5.11 4.55 9.78
N GLY A 23 4.65 5.73 10.20
CA GLY A 23 3.43 6.35 9.69
C GLY A 23 3.50 6.79 8.22
N ARG A 24 4.72 6.85 7.67
CA ARG A 24 4.98 7.15 6.24
C ARG A 24 5.08 5.92 5.35
N ALA A 25 4.85 4.72 5.87
CA ALA A 25 4.95 3.46 5.12
C ALA A 25 3.57 2.84 4.85
N ALA A 26 3.39 2.21 3.70
CA ALA A 26 2.20 1.43 3.36
C ALA A 26 2.50 0.36 2.28
N GLY A 27 1.55 -0.55 2.06
CA GLY A 27 1.50 -1.40 0.87
C GLY A 27 0.88 -0.68 -0.32
N LEU A 28 1.43 -0.93 -1.50
CA LEU A 28 0.94 -0.43 -2.79
C LEU A 28 1.04 -1.57 -3.81
N HIS A 29 0.04 -2.45 -3.78
CA HIS A 29 0.08 -3.71 -4.51
C HIS A 29 -0.50 -3.55 -5.93
N PHE A 30 0.34 -3.88 -6.91
CA PHE A 30 0.04 -3.87 -8.33
C PHE A 30 -0.30 -5.27 -8.82
N PHE A 31 -1.37 -5.38 -9.60
CA PHE A 31 -1.74 -6.63 -10.26
C PHE A 31 -0.95 -6.84 -11.56
N ASN A 32 -0.48 -8.06 -11.77
CA ASN A 32 0.27 -8.43 -12.97
C ASN A 32 -0.69 -8.72 -14.15
N PRO A 33 -0.46 -8.16 -15.36
CA PRO A 33 0.58 -7.19 -15.72
C PRO A 33 0.24 -5.74 -15.38
N ALA A 34 1.14 -5.10 -14.64
CA ALA A 34 0.95 -3.76 -14.07
C ALA A 34 0.53 -2.70 -15.11
N PRO A 35 1.04 -2.66 -16.35
CA PRO A 35 0.58 -1.66 -17.34
C PRO A 35 -0.86 -1.85 -17.80
N ARG A 36 -1.42 -3.07 -17.74
CA ARG A 36 -2.77 -3.39 -18.24
C ARG A 36 -3.83 -3.39 -17.15
N MET A 37 -3.46 -3.79 -15.93
CA MET A 37 -4.41 -3.87 -14.82
C MET A 37 -4.76 -2.48 -14.30
N LYS A 38 -6.05 -2.20 -14.11
CA LYS A 38 -6.52 -0.90 -13.60
C LYS A 38 -6.54 -0.85 -12.08
N LEU A 39 -6.79 -1.98 -11.44
CA LEU A 39 -6.86 -2.07 -9.99
C LEU A 39 -5.47 -1.96 -9.35
N LEU A 40 -5.42 -1.31 -8.20
CA LEU A 40 -4.27 -1.19 -7.32
C LEU A 40 -4.79 -1.16 -5.88
N GLU A 41 -4.12 -1.88 -4.99
CA GLU A 41 -4.50 -1.93 -3.58
C GLU A 41 -3.56 -1.06 -2.75
N ILE A 42 -4.13 -0.24 -1.87
CA ILE A 42 -3.42 0.49 -0.82
C ILE A 42 -3.67 -0.26 0.48
N ILE A 43 -2.60 -0.68 1.15
CA ILE A 43 -2.66 -1.52 2.35
C ILE A 43 -1.98 -0.76 3.49
N PRO A 44 -2.72 -0.03 4.33
CA PRO A 44 -2.15 0.60 5.50
C PRO A 44 -1.64 -0.46 6.48
N GLY A 45 -0.43 -0.26 7.00
CA GLY A 45 0.02 -0.94 8.20
C GLY A 45 -0.57 -0.29 9.45
N HIS A 46 -0.28 -0.85 10.62
CA HIS A 46 -0.85 -0.42 11.91
C HIS A 46 -0.70 1.08 12.17
N ASP A 47 0.49 1.65 11.93
CA ASP A 47 0.79 3.06 12.23
C ASP A 47 0.66 4.00 11.04
N THR A 48 0.32 3.48 9.85
CA THR A 48 0.20 4.29 8.62
C THR A 48 -0.79 5.44 8.82
N THR A 49 -0.34 6.66 8.52
CA THR A 49 -1.19 7.85 8.65
C THR A 49 -2.19 7.97 7.49
N GLU A 50 -3.31 8.64 7.73
CA GLU A 50 -4.28 8.92 6.67
C GLU A 50 -3.69 9.82 5.58
N GLU A 51 -2.80 10.76 5.94
CA GLU A 51 -2.05 11.59 4.98
C GLU A 51 -1.25 10.73 3.99
N THR A 52 -0.58 9.67 4.47
CA THR A 52 0.11 8.70 3.61
C THR A 52 -0.85 7.99 2.67
N VAL A 53 -2.03 7.58 3.17
CA VAL A 53 -3.05 6.89 2.37
C VAL A 53 -3.61 7.82 1.28
N GLU A 54 -3.97 9.05 1.62
CA GLU A 54 -4.47 10.06 0.68
C GLU A 54 -3.44 10.38 -0.41
N ALA A 55 -2.17 10.56 -0.03
CA ALA A 55 -1.09 10.77 -1.00
C ALA A 55 -0.90 9.59 -1.96
N LEU A 56 -1.14 8.35 -1.51
CA LEU A 56 -1.09 7.16 -2.38
C LEU A 56 -2.30 7.08 -3.31
N TYR A 57 -3.48 7.51 -2.88
CA TYR A 57 -4.64 7.68 -3.76
C TYR A 57 -4.35 8.68 -4.88
N ASP A 58 -3.74 9.81 -4.55
CA ASP A 58 -3.32 10.82 -5.52
C ASP A 58 -2.31 10.26 -6.53
N VAL A 59 -1.31 9.50 -6.06
CA VAL A 59 -0.34 8.83 -6.92
C VAL A 59 -1.05 7.86 -7.86
N ALA A 60 -1.93 7.00 -7.34
CA ALA A 60 -2.69 6.04 -8.13
C ALA A 60 -3.49 6.72 -9.25
N GLY A 61 -4.17 7.83 -8.95
CA GLY A 61 -4.88 8.63 -9.93
C GLY A 61 -3.97 9.18 -11.04
N ARG A 62 -2.80 9.72 -10.67
CA ARG A 62 -1.81 10.26 -11.63
C ARG A 62 -1.24 9.19 -12.57
N ILE A 63 -1.16 7.94 -12.13
CA ILE A 63 -0.69 6.81 -12.96
C ILE A 63 -1.83 6.03 -13.63
N GLY A 64 -3.06 6.57 -13.62
CA GLY A 64 -4.21 5.97 -14.30
C GLY A 64 -4.71 4.67 -13.68
N LYS A 65 -4.51 4.49 -12.37
CA LYS A 65 -5.02 3.35 -11.59
C LYS A 65 -6.26 3.72 -10.79
N THR A 66 -7.07 2.72 -10.50
CA THR A 66 -8.17 2.79 -9.55
C THR A 66 -7.71 2.12 -8.26
N ALA A 67 -7.47 2.94 -7.24
CA ALA A 67 -7.04 2.47 -5.93
C ALA A 67 -8.22 2.02 -5.07
N VAL A 68 -8.02 0.96 -4.30
CA VAL A 68 -8.91 0.53 -3.21
C VAL A 68 -8.09 0.36 -1.93
N ARG A 69 -8.66 0.76 -0.78
CA ARG A 69 -8.04 0.52 0.53
C ARG A 69 -8.40 -0.88 0.99
N VAL A 70 -7.40 -1.67 1.33
CA VAL A 70 -7.57 -3.04 1.83
C VAL A 70 -6.88 -3.14 3.18
N ASN A 71 -7.57 -3.75 4.15
CA ASN A 71 -6.97 -4.01 5.45
C ASN A 71 -6.02 -5.20 5.38
N GLU A 72 -4.90 -5.08 6.07
CA GLU A 72 -4.00 -6.19 6.30
C GLU A 72 -4.72 -7.36 7.00
N SER A 73 -4.39 -8.60 6.63
CA SER A 73 -4.93 -9.81 7.23
C SER A 73 -3.79 -10.69 7.80
N PRO A 74 -4.07 -11.56 8.79
CA PRO A 74 -3.07 -12.51 9.26
C PRO A 74 -2.58 -13.41 8.12
N GLY A 75 -1.28 -13.31 7.77
CA GLY A 75 -0.69 -14.04 6.63
C GLY A 75 -0.51 -13.23 5.35
N GLY A 76 -0.84 -11.92 5.35
CA GLY A 76 -0.57 -11.01 4.24
C GLY A 76 -1.80 -10.24 3.75
N ILE A 77 -1.86 -10.01 2.44
CA ILE A 77 -3.00 -9.34 1.79
C ILE A 77 -3.95 -10.44 1.28
N VAL A 78 -5.23 -10.32 1.60
CA VAL A 78 -6.28 -11.11 0.95
C VAL A 78 -6.77 -10.29 -0.24
N SER A 79 -6.23 -10.57 -1.43
CA SER A 79 -6.69 -10.02 -2.71
C SER A 79 -7.87 -10.80 -3.28
#